data_AF-A0A812M630-F1
#
_entry.id   AF-A0A812M630-F1
#
_cell.length_a   1.000
_cell.length_b   1.000
_cell.length_c   1.000
_cell.angle_alpha   90.00
_cell.angle_beta   90.00
_cell.angle_gamma   90.00
#
_symmetry.space_group_name_H-M   'P 1'
#
loop_
_entity.id
_entity.type
_entity.pdbx_description
1 polymer ?
#
loop_
_entity_poly.entity_id
_entity_poly.type
_entity_poly.pdbx_seq_one_letter_code
_entity_poly.pdbx_strand_id
1 'polypeptide(L)'
;MHYNTWVTSNKRNPNVLDWLVLCGTNGATRAFDGMSSGTPTNIATKAPKKFTDTIPLYVNHGYDEKSQFGVMEVITWDRVLSEEEMLATVDYLKWKLRAGAVLEASEHLATESQHNLDAWGVQDLDNIQSKTTEVTFANGYKADLAGWTHTRYYARGFISNRNEVSTAVVKGLTPAAQYLYQIYMVHELSNWQGEAKVSVNHGVQARAQQNGFNEAKFAGVAVASPRGEINFEFQRISPHCQLSSIAIAKAGPSTVAKPADPPSQGMYAWFKSENAGSVWRSSVGDFEGYCSRNSVFRRVEAGYGADRPVTYIEGTTSSGFTFGDVLPPTHSICSISRYSRGRDGGSSRGRILQSKVNRNWLHGHWANT
;
A
#
# COMPACT_ATOMS: atom_id res chain seq x y z
N MET A 1 -15.64 1.89 15.97
CA MET A 1 -14.68 2.33 17.03
C MET A 1 -15.05 1.63 18.34
N HIS A 2 -14.17 0.84 18.98
CA HIS A 2 -14.43 0.30 20.33
C HIS A 2 -13.14 0.15 21.14
N TYR A 3 -12.89 1.07 22.07
CA TYR A 3 -11.64 1.22 22.81
C TYR A 3 -11.86 0.74 24.24
N ASN A 4 -12.14 -0.56 24.38
CA ASN A 4 -12.62 -1.28 25.57
C ASN A 4 -14.06 -0.94 26.03
N THR A 5 -14.77 -0.13 25.26
CA THR A 5 -16.24 0.06 25.33
C THR A 5 -16.72 0.63 24.00
N TRP A 6 -18.01 0.44 23.66
CA TRP A 6 -18.58 0.94 22.40
C TRP A 6 -18.73 2.45 22.52
N VAL A 7 -17.75 3.16 21.96
CA VAL A 7 -17.76 4.62 21.86
C VAL A 7 -18.79 5.08 20.84
N THR A 8 -19.03 4.28 19.79
CA THR A 8 -20.00 4.54 18.72
C THR A 8 -21.09 3.48 18.72
N SER A 9 -22.18 3.70 17.97
CA SER A 9 -23.10 2.60 17.63
C SER A 9 -22.32 1.44 17.00
N ASN A 10 -22.66 0.21 17.38
CA ASN A 10 -22.09 -1.01 16.81
C ASN A 10 -22.83 -1.50 15.55
N LYS A 11 -23.88 -0.79 15.13
CA LYS A 11 -24.68 -1.04 13.92
C LYS A 11 -24.60 0.16 12.98
N ARG A 12 -23.39 0.53 12.56
CA ARG A 12 -23.13 1.73 11.75
C ARG A 12 -22.26 1.40 10.54
N ASN A 13 -22.83 0.76 9.51
CA ASN A 13 -22.27 0.75 8.16
C ASN A 13 -23.30 0.27 7.11
N PRO A 14 -23.70 1.09 6.12
CA PRO A 14 -24.56 0.65 5.02
C PRO A 14 -23.84 -0.20 3.97
N ASN A 15 -22.52 -0.02 3.76
CA ASN A 15 -21.72 -0.72 2.75
C ASN A 15 -20.40 -1.24 3.34
N VAL A 16 -20.44 -2.46 3.87
CA VAL A 16 -19.29 -3.06 4.58
C VAL A 16 -18.02 -3.27 3.73
N LEU A 17 -18.11 -3.20 2.41
CA LEU A 17 -16.96 -3.35 1.51
C LEU A 17 -16.31 -2.03 1.10
N ASP A 18 -16.98 -0.90 1.31
CA ASP A 18 -16.44 0.42 0.96
C ASP A 18 -15.35 0.86 1.96
N TRP A 19 -14.47 1.75 1.50
CA TRP A 19 -13.45 2.40 2.32
C TRP A 19 -14.10 3.18 3.47
N LEU A 20 -13.75 2.80 4.70
CA LEU A 20 -14.12 3.51 5.90
C LEU A 20 -13.02 4.50 6.27
N VAL A 21 -13.31 5.79 6.12
CA VAL A 21 -12.58 6.87 6.80
C VAL A 21 -13.11 6.97 8.22
N LEU A 22 -12.24 6.82 9.23
CA LEU A 22 -12.64 6.96 10.63
C LEU A 22 -11.54 7.61 11.46
N CYS A 23 -11.94 8.63 12.21
CA CYS A 23 -11.16 9.32 13.22
C CYS A 23 -11.77 9.12 14.61
N GLY A 24 -10.93 8.93 15.63
CA GLY A 24 -11.37 8.79 17.02
C GLY A 24 -10.26 9.10 18.01
N THR A 25 -10.64 9.41 19.25
CA THR A 25 -9.70 9.67 20.35
C THR A 25 -10.10 8.90 21.60
N ASN A 26 -9.12 8.57 22.44
CA ASN A 26 -9.37 7.94 23.73
C ASN A 26 -9.43 8.94 24.92
N GLY A 27 -9.28 10.24 24.67
CA GLY A 27 -9.30 11.27 25.71
C GLY A 27 -10.56 12.15 25.74
N ALA A 28 -11.50 11.95 24.82
CA ALA A 28 -12.79 12.66 24.76
C ALA A 28 -13.88 11.78 24.13
N THR A 29 -15.15 12.09 24.38
CA THR A 29 -16.31 11.48 23.69
C THR A 29 -16.41 12.01 22.27
N ARG A 30 -15.48 11.59 21.39
CA ARG A 30 -15.33 12.17 20.06
C ARG A 30 -14.86 11.13 19.03
N ALA A 31 -15.65 11.01 17.97
CA ALA A 31 -15.36 10.17 16.81
C ALA A 31 -16.03 10.78 15.57
N PHE A 32 -15.39 10.68 14.42
CA PHE A 32 -15.93 11.19 13.14
C PHE A 32 -15.63 10.19 12.04
N ASP A 33 -16.63 9.87 11.21
CA ASP A 33 -16.41 9.08 10.00
C ASP A 33 -16.59 9.94 8.76
N GLY A 34 -16.02 9.47 7.65
CA GLY A 34 -16.15 10.15 6.36
C GLY A 34 -17.35 9.66 5.52
N MET A 35 -18.28 8.91 6.11
CA MET A 35 -19.37 8.25 5.36
C MET A 35 -20.47 9.22 4.91
N SER A 36 -20.68 10.33 5.63
CA SER A 36 -21.68 11.33 5.25
C SER A 36 -21.22 12.19 4.06
N SER A 37 -22.14 12.50 3.15
CA SER A 37 -21.91 13.43 2.04
C SER A 37 -21.67 14.87 2.52
N GLY A 38 -22.31 15.28 3.62
CA GLY A 38 -22.10 16.56 4.29
C GLY A 38 -20.94 16.56 5.31
N THR A 39 -20.79 17.68 6.01
CA THR A 39 -19.82 17.83 7.10
C THR A 39 -20.00 16.71 8.13
N PRO A 40 -18.95 15.93 8.42
CA PRO A 40 -19.01 14.88 9.44
C PRO A 40 -19.50 15.44 10.77
N THR A 41 -20.38 14.71 11.45
CA THR A 41 -20.81 15.03 12.81
C THR A 41 -20.17 14.07 13.80
N ASN A 42 -20.13 14.45 15.09
CA ASN A 42 -19.60 13.56 16.12
C ASN A 42 -20.51 12.33 16.29
N ILE A 43 -19.93 11.15 16.11
CA ILE A 43 -20.64 9.86 16.11
C ILE A 43 -20.46 9.10 17.43
N ALA A 44 -19.68 9.66 18.36
CA ALA A 44 -19.45 9.08 19.67
C ALA A 44 -20.65 9.32 20.60
N THR A 45 -21.12 8.25 21.23
CA THR A 45 -22.23 8.25 22.19
C THR A 45 -21.77 7.96 23.62
N LYS A 46 -20.52 7.51 23.81
CA LYS A 46 -19.96 7.17 25.13
C LYS A 46 -18.49 7.56 25.23
N ALA A 47 -18.04 7.83 26.46
CA ALA A 47 -16.62 8.09 26.71
C ALA A 47 -15.77 6.82 26.48
N PRO A 48 -14.62 6.94 25.79
CA PRO A 48 -13.65 5.86 25.65
C PRO A 48 -12.95 5.54 26.98
N LYS A 49 -12.34 4.35 27.06
CA LYS A 49 -11.46 4.02 28.18
C LYS A 49 -10.10 4.68 28.01
N LYS A 50 -9.56 5.23 29.10
CA LYS A 50 -8.18 5.72 29.16
C LYS A 50 -7.22 4.55 29.34
N PHE A 51 -6.07 4.64 28.69
CA PHE A 51 -4.96 3.71 28.88
C PHE A 51 -3.85 4.40 29.67
N THR A 52 -3.00 3.61 30.31
CA THR A 52 -1.88 4.11 31.14
C THR A 52 -0.52 3.88 30.49
N ASP A 53 -0.48 3.08 29.43
CA ASP A 53 0.70 2.64 28.72
C ASP A 53 0.52 2.83 27.21
N THR A 54 1.64 3.01 26.51
CA THR A 54 1.68 2.94 25.03
C THR A 54 1.38 1.50 24.60
N ILE A 55 0.48 1.35 23.64
CA ILE A 55 0.07 0.03 23.13
C ILE A 55 0.35 -0.08 21.62
N PRO A 56 0.54 -1.29 21.11
CA PRO A 56 0.81 -1.53 19.70
C PRO A 56 -0.45 -1.51 18.85
N LEU A 57 -0.29 -1.23 17.56
CA LEU A 57 -1.34 -1.36 16.56
C LEU A 57 -1.05 -2.53 15.61
N TYR A 58 -2.06 -3.34 15.36
CA TYR A 58 -1.98 -4.56 14.56
C TYR A 58 -3.15 -4.71 13.59
N VAL A 59 -2.92 -5.56 12.58
CA VAL A 59 -3.95 -6.23 11.78
C VAL A 59 -3.82 -7.75 11.98
N ASN A 60 -4.94 -8.43 12.25
CA ASN A 60 -5.04 -9.90 12.38
C ASN A 60 -4.07 -10.61 13.35
N HIS A 61 -3.39 -9.87 14.24
CA HIS A 61 -2.43 -10.41 15.20
C HIS A 61 -2.92 -10.37 16.66
N GLY A 62 -3.76 -9.39 17.03
CA GLY A 62 -4.12 -9.10 18.42
C GLY A 62 -5.34 -9.86 18.97
N TYR A 63 -6.22 -10.37 18.11
CA TYR A 63 -7.41 -11.18 18.45
C TYR A 63 -7.64 -12.23 17.35
N ASP A 64 -8.43 -13.27 17.67
CA ASP A 64 -8.90 -14.25 16.69
C ASP A 64 -10.05 -13.77 15.80
N GLU A 65 -10.55 -12.56 16.03
CA GLU A 65 -11.50 -11.85 15.16
C GLU A 65 -10.79 -11.34 13.90
N LYS A 66 -10.31 -12.24 13.04
CA LYS A 66 -9.49 -11.94 11.86
C LYS A 66 -10.32 -11.62 10.62
N SER A 67 -9.81 -10.72 9.80
CA SER A 67 -10.50 -10.22 8.60
C SER A 67 -9.70 -10.45 7.33
N GLN A 68 -10.42 -10.60 6.22
CA GLN A 68 -9.91 -10.18 4.91
C GLN A 68 -9.88 -8.65 4.92
N PHE A 69 -8.71 -8.03 4.74
CA PHE A 69 -8.54 -6.60 4.99
C PHE A 69 -7.91 -5.86 3.81
N GLY A 70 -8.24 -4.57 3.72
CA GLY A 70 -7.46 -3.53 3.06
C GLY A 70 -7.20 -2.38 4.04
N VAL A 71 -5.96 -1.90 4.14
CA VAL A 71 -5.60 -0.71 4.92
C VAL A 71 -4.85 0.25 4.01
N MET A 72 -5.42 1.43 3.81
CA MET A 72 -4.90 2.45 2.90
C MET A 72 -4.05 3.49 3.62
N GLU A 73 -4.44 3.95 4.80
CA GLU A 73 -3.70 5.00 5.51
C GLU A 73 -3.98 4.94 7.01
N VAL A 74 -2.97 5.22 7.84
CA VAL A 74 -3.08 5.29 9.30
C VAL A 74 -2.28 6.47 9.84
N ILE A 75 -2.92 7.31 10.65
CA ILE A 75 -2.30 8.46 11.31
C ILE A 75 -2.63 8.43 12.80
N THR A 76 -1.63 8.65 13.64
CA THR A 76 -1.78 8.66 15.10
C THR A 76 -1.19 9.93 15.70
N TRP A 77 -1.76 10.35 16.82
CA TRP A 77 -1.30 11.49 17.62
C TRP A 77 -1.14 11.06 19.07
N ASP A 78 -0.22 11.68 19.79
CA ASP A 78 0.01 11.50 21.23
C ASP A 78 -0.88 12.41 22.11
N ARG A 79 -1.92 12.97 21.50
CA ARG A 79 -2.86 13.90 22.13
C ARG A 79 -4.29 13.73 21.65
N VAL A 80 -5.20 14.42 22.33
CA VAL A 80 -6.60 14.56 21.92
C VAL A 80 -6.68 15.63 20.83
N LEU A 81 -7.09 15.26 19.62
CA LEU A 81 -7.41 16.23 18.57
C LEU A 81 -8.71 16.95 18.89
N SER A 82 -8.76 18.25 18.60
CA SER A 82 -9.98 19.08 18.64
C SER A 82 -11.03 18.59 17.63
N GLU A 83 -12.26 19.11 17.71
CA GLU A 83 -13.28 18.83 16.69
C GLU A 83 -12.84 19.31 15.30
N GLU A 84 -12.34 20.54 15.21
CA GLU A 84 -11.84 21.13 13.97
C GLU A 84 -10.68 20.32 13.36
N GLU A 85 -9.77 19.82 14.20
CA GLU A 85 -8.65 18.99 13.78
C GLU A 85 -9.09 17.61 13.27
N MET A 86 -10.09 17.01 13.92
CA MET A 86 -10.70 15.76 13.46
C MET A 86 -11.39 15.98 12.11
N LEU A 87 -12.16 17.06 11.95
CA LEU A 87 -12.83 17.40 10.70
C LEU A 87 -11.83 17.64 9.57
N ALA A 88 -10.78 18.43 9.80
CA ALA A 88 -9.72 18.67 8.83
C ALA A 88 -9.05 17.36 8.38
N THR A 89 -8.82 16.44 9.33
CA THR A 89 -8.24 15.13 9.02
C THR A 89 -9.20 14.23 8.23
N VAL A 90 -10.49 14.21 8.58
CA VAL A 90 -11.50 13.47 7.81
C VAL A 90 -11.60 14.03 6.39
N ASP A 91 -11.59 15.35 6.23
CA ASP A 91 -11.63 16.00 4.92
C ASP A 91 -10.39 15.66 4.08
N TYR A 92 -9.20 15.63 4.69
CA TYR A 92 -7.97 15.15 4.06
C TYR A 92 -8.10 13.69 3.59
N LEU A 93 -8.56 12.78 4.45
CA LEU A 93 -8.70 11.36 4.12
C LEU A 93 -9.80 11.09 3.08
N LYS A 94 -10.92 11.83 3.12
CA LYS A 94 -11.95 11.81 2.06
C LYS A 94 -11.38 12.33 0.74
N TRP A 95 -10.60 13.40 0.79
CA TRP A 95 -9.92 13.91 -0.40
C TRP A 95 -8.98 12.85 -1.00
N LYS A 96 -8.26 12.07 -0.20
CA LYS A 96 -7.42 10.97 -0.69
C LYS A 96 -8.22 9.90 -1.46
N LEU A 97 -9.45 9.59 -1.06
CA LEU A 97 -10.33 8.67 -1.79
C LEU A 97 -10.84 9.23 -3.12
N ARG A 98 -11.08 10.56 -3.20
CA ARG A 98 -11.51 11.25 -4.43
C ARG A 98 -10.36 11.54 -5.40
N ALA A 99 -9.22 11.94 -4.85
CA ALA A 99 -8.02 12.29 -5.60
C ALA A 99 -7.21 11.05 -5.99
N GLY A 100 -7.43 9.90 -5.34
CA GLY A 100 -6.69 8.67 -5.57
C GLY A 100 -5.27 8.74 -5.01
N ALA A 101 -4.35 8.04 -5.66
CA ALA A 101 -2.91 8.04 -5.39
C ALA A 101 -2.23 9.39 -5.70
N VAL A 102 -2.90 10.54 -5.54
CA VAL A 102 -2.41 11.93 -5.67
C VAL A 102 -1.71 12.27 -7.00
N LEU A 103 -1.58 11.31 -7.90
CA LEU A 103 -0.83 11.34 -9.13
C LEU A 103 -1.65 10.56 -10.14
N GLU A 104 -2.32 11.28 -11.02
CA GLU A 104 -2.90 10.67 -12.22
C GLU A 104 -1.76 10.46 -13.21
N ALA A 105 -1.78 9.38 -13.98
CA ALA A 105 -0.89 9.29 -15.11
C ALA A 105 -1.27 10.43 -16.07
N SER A 106 -0.37 11.40 -16.30
CA SER A 106 -0.60 12.47 -17.28
C SER A 106 -0.56 11.96 -18.73
N GLU A 107 -0.32 10.66 -18.87
CA GLU A 107 -0.20 9.91 -20.10
C GLU A 107 -0.67 8.47 -19.84
N HIS A 108 -0.80 7.67 -20.90
CA HIS A 108 -1.18 6.27 -20.77
C HIS A 108 -0.25 5.54 -19.78
N LEU A 109 -0.76 4.65 -18.93
CA LEU A 109 0.06 3.73 -18.13
C LEU A 109 -0.20 2.33 -18.67
N ALA A 110 0.85 1.69 -19.16
CA ALA A 110 0.73 0.40 -19.84
C ALA A 110 -0.06 -0.61 -19.00
N THR A 111 -1.08 -1.21 -19.60
CA THR A 111 -1.87 -2.25 -18.96
C THR A 111 -1.11 -3.57 -18.97
N GLU A 112 -1.57 -4.47 -18.12
CA GLU A 112 -1.12 -5.85 -17.99
C GLU A 112 -1.10 -6.64 -19.33
N SER A 113 -1.98 -6.26 -20.28
CA SER A 113 -2.08 -6.85 -21.62
C SER A 113 -1.09 -6.30 -22.63
N GLN A 114 -0.37 -5.22 -22.32
CA GLN A 114 0.54 -4.54 -23.25
C GLN A 114 1.98 -5.04 -23.08
N HIS A 115 2.16 -6.35 -23.25
CA HIS A 115 3.35 -7.11 -22.88
C HIS A 115 4.68 -6.60 -23.50
N ASN A 116 5.40 -5.78 -22.74
CA ASN A 116 6.54 -5.02 -23.27
C ASN A 116 7.78 -5.87 -23.60
N LEU A 117 7.99 -6.99 -22.90
CA LEU A 117 9.21 -7.79 -23.03
C LEU A 117 8.96 -9.20 -23.60
N ASP A 118 7.75 -9.51 -24.07
CA ASP A 118 7.43 -10.81 -24.69
C ASP A 118 8.34 -11.11 -25.89
N ALA A 119 8.58 -10.10 -26.73
CA ALA A 119 9.47 -10.18 -27.88
C ALA A 119 10.92 -10.48 -27.49
N TRP A 120 11.32 -10.19 -26.24
CA TRP A 120 12.60 -10.61 -25.68
C TRP A 120 12.53 -12.03 -25.12
N GLY A 121 11.44 -12.36 -24.42
CA GLY A 121 11.21 -13.69 -23.84
C GLY A 121 11.31 -14.81 -24.89
N VAL A 122 10.77 -14.59 -26.09
CA VAL A 122 10.81 -15.58 -27.19
C VAL A 122 12.19 -15.76 -27.85
N GLN A 123 13.15 -14.89 -27.56
CA GLN A 123 14.51 -15.01 -28.13
C GLN A 123 15.33 -16.13 -27.47
N ASP A 124 14.92 -16.57 -26.27
CA ASP A 124 15.53 -17.67 -25.52
C ASP A 124 17.06 -17.55 -25.35
N LEU A 125 17.54 -16.34 -25.05
CA LEU A 125 18.97 -16.06 -24.97
C LEU A 125 19.57 -16.58 -23.66
N ASP A 126 20.83 -17.03 -23.72
CA ASP A 126 21.62 -17.48 -22.56
C ASP A 126 22.85 -16.61 -22.30
N ASN A 127 23.31 -16.60 -21.06
CA ASN A 127 24.57 -15.99 -20.62
C ASN A 127 24.72 -14.50 -20.96
N ILE A 128 23.65 -13.71 -20.86
CA ILE A 128 23.63 -12.29 -21.25
C ILE A 128 24.01 -11.32 -20.12
N GLN A 129 24.49 -11.81 -18.96
CA GLN A 129 24.75 -10.99 -17.77
C GLN A 129 25.79 -9.87 -17.96
N SER A 130 26.69 -10.01 -18.92
CA SER A 130 27.71 -9.00 -19.22
C SER A 130 27.22 -7.93 -20.21
N LYS A 131 26.00 -8.08 -20.74
CA LYS A 131 25.40 -7.15 -21.71
C LYS A 131 24.49 -6.17 -20.98
N THR A 132 24.47 -4.95 -21.50
CA THR A 132 23.41 -3.97 -21.22
C THR A 132 22.55 -3.87 -22.47
N THR A 133 21.24 -4.08 -22.30
CA THR A 133 20.26 -4.08 -23.39
C THR A 133 19.31 -2.92 -23.20
N GLU A 134 19.22 -2.02 -24.19
CA GLU A 134 18.18 -1.00 -24.23
C GLU A 134 16.85 -1.64 -24.67
N VAL A 135 15.79 -1.41 -23.91
CA VAL A 135 14.41 -1.82 -24.23
C VAL A 135 13.51 -0.59 -24.25
N THR A 136 12.39 -0.70 -24.98
CA THR A 136 11.35 0.33 -25.02
C THR A 136 10.05 -0.24 -24.46
N PHE A 137 9.46 0.43 -23.48
CA PHE A 137 8.16 0.09 -22.92
C PHE A 137 7.00 0.70 -23.72
N ALA A 138 5.76 0.24 -23.52
CA ALA A 138 4.59 0.62 -24.34
C ALA A 138 4.36 2.12 -24.49
N ASN A 139 4.74 2.92 -23.49
CA ASN A 139 4.60 4.39 -23.51
C ASN A 139 5.80 5.11 -24.14
N GLY A 140 6.70 4.38 -24.80
CA GLY A 140 7.88 4.93 -25.46
C GLY A 140 9.08 5.18 -24.54
N TYR A 141 8.93 5.04 -23.22
CA TYR A 141 10.05 5.12 -22.29
C TYR A 141 11.07 4.03 -22.56
N LYS A 142 12.34 4.42 -22.50
CA LYS A 142 13.46 3.52 -22.68
C LYS A 142 14.05 3.11 -21.35
N ALA A 143 14.58 1.90 -21.27
CA ALA A 143 15.34 1.45 -20.12
C ALA A 143 16.56 0.64 -20.52
N ASP A 144 17.64 0.79 -19.76
CA ASP A 144 18.82 -0.06 -19.86
C ASP A 144 18.71 -1.21 -18.87
N LEU A 145 18.65 -2.44 -19.37
CA LEU A 145 18.62 -3.67 -18.58
C LEU A 145 20.02 -4.27 -18.49
N ALA A 146 20.52 -4.49 -17.28
CA ALA A 146 21.86 -5.05 -17.04
C ALA A 146 21.84 -6.16 -15.98
N GLY A 147 22.81 -7.08 -16.04
CA GLY A 147 22.97 -8.15 -15.06
C GLY A 147 21.94 -9.29 -15.17
N TRP A 148 21.10 -9.31 -16.20
CA TRP A 148 20.17 -10.40 -16.48
C TRP A 148 20.89 -11.58 -17.12
N THR A 149 20.54 -12.80 -16.78
CA THR A 149 21.28 -14.00 -17.25
C THR A 149 20.70 -14.61 -18.52
N HIS A 150 19.38 -14.54 -18.69
CA HIS A 150 18.68 -15.15 -19.83
C HIS A 150 17.47 -14.31 -20.24
N THR A 151 16.90 -14.62 -21.40
CA THR A 151 15.49 -14.32 -21.72
C THR A 151 14.72 -15.62 -21.85
N ARG A 152 13.46 -15.67 -21.41
CA ARG A 152 12.64 -16.90 -21.46
C ARG A 152 11.19 -16.59 -21.77
N TYR A 153 10.56 -17.46 -22.57
CA TYR A 153 9.15 -17.32 -22.95
C TYR A 153 8.25 -17.35 -21.70
N TYR A 154 8.51 -18.27 -20.77
CA TYR A 154 7.70 -18.43 -19.57
C TYR A 154 7.83 -17.27 -18.58
N ALA A 155 8.89 -16.47 -18.70
CA ALA A 155 9.11 -15.27 -17.91
C ALA A 155 8.65 -14.01 -18.66
N ARG A 156 8.27 -14.16 -19.93
CA ARG A 156 7.78 -13.07 -20.79
C ARG A 156 8.77 -11.91 -20.89
N GLY A 157 10.06 -12.23 -20.86
CA GLY A 157 11.12 -11.24 -20.78
C GLY A 157 12.40 -11.82 -20.20
N PHE A 158 13.00 -11.07 -19.28
CA PHE A 158 14.34 -11.33 -18.75
C PHE A 158 14.28 -12.14 -17.46
N ILE A 159 15.27 -13.00 -17.24
CA ILE A 159 15.46 -13.70 -15.97
C ILE A 159 16.90 -13.63 -15.46
N SER A 160 17.04 -13.66 -14.14
CA SER A 160 18.28 -13.88 -13.42
C SER A 160 18.17 -15.12 -12.54
N ASN A 161 19.05 -16.09 -12.79
CA ASN A 161 19.22 -17.27 -11.92
C ASN A 161 20.38 -17.10 -10.91
N ARG A 162 21.02 -15.92 -10.87
CA ARG A 162 22.13 -15.57 -9.97
C ARG A 162 21.62 -14.83 -8.74
N ASN A 163 22.44 -14.79 -7.68
CA ASN A 163 22.13 -14.04 -6.45
C ASN A 163 22.59 -12.57 -6.50
N GLU A 164 23.01 -12.11 -7.67
CA GLU A 164 23.43 -10.73 -7.94
C GLU A 164 22.25 -9.84 -8.30
N VAL A 165 22.44 -8.53 -8.22
CA VAL A 165 21.43 -7.54 -8.59
C VAL A 165 21.41 -7.40 -10.11
N SER A 166 20.24 -7.59 -10.71
CA SER A 166 19.94 -7.20 -12.09
C SER A 166 19.18 -5.87 -12.05
N THR A 167 19.41 -4.99 -13.02
CA THR A 167 18.80 -3.66 -13.03
C THR A 167 17.95 -3.42 -14.28
N ALA A 168 16.99 -2.50 -14.15
CA ALA A 168 16.33 -1.83 -15.25
C ALA A 168 16.32 -0.33 -14.94
N VAL A 169 17.15 0.45 -15.65
CA VAL A 169 17.26 1.90 -15.45
C VAL A 169 16.41 2.59 -16.49
N VAL A 170 15.24 3.09 -16.11
CA VAL A 170 14.39 3.88 -16.99
C VAL A 170 15.01 5.26 -17.16
N LYS A 171 15.14 5.74 -18.40
CA LYS A 171 15.89 6.94 -18.75
C LYS A 171 15.10 7.89 -19.66
N GLY A 172 15.59 9.12 -19.75
CA GLY A 172 14.94 10.19 -20.53
C GLY A 172 13.73 10.82 -19.84
N LEU A 173 13.64 10.67 -18.52
CA LEU A 173 12.56 11.23 -17.72
C LEU A 173 12.81 12.72 -17.43
N THR A 174 11.74 13.47 -17.11
CA THR A 174 11.88 14.84 -16.63
C THR A 174 12.52 14.81 -15.24
N PRO A 175 13.70 15.44 -15.02
CA PRO A 175 14.35 15.44 -13.71
C PRO A 175 13.43 15.95 -12.60
N ALA A 176 13.49 15.31 -11.43
CA ALA A 176 12.67 15.60 -10.24
C ALA A 176 11.14 15.47 -10.41
N ALA A 177 10.64 15.06 -11.60
CA ALA A 177 9.23 14.76 -11.76
C ALA A 177 8.87 13.40 -11.15
N GLN A 178 7.61 13.27 -10.73
CA GLN A 178 7.07 12.02 -10.23
C GLN A 178 6.54 11.16 -11.37
N TYR A 179 6.69 9.84 -11.22
CA TYR A 179 6.25 8.84 -12.18
C TYR A 179 5.54 7.72 -11.44
N LEU A 180 4.37 7.33 -11.93
CA LEU A 180 3.72 6.09 -11.55
C LEU A 180 4.45 4.94 -12.22
N TYR A 181 4.64 3.85 -11.49
CA TYR A 181 5.19 2.62 -12.03
C TYR A 181 4.38 1.40 -11.61
N GLN A 182 4.41 0.36 -12.44
CA GLN A 182 3.99 -0.99 -12.13
C GLN A 182 5.03 -1.98 -12.67
N ILE A 183 5.33 -3.01 -11.90
CA ILE A 183 6.32 -4.03 -12.22
C ILE A 183 5.59 -5.36 -12.34
N TYR A 184 5.72 -5.98 -13.50
CA TYR A 184 5.13 -7.26 -13.83
C TYR A 184 6.20 -8.34 -13.83
N MET A 185 5.92 -9.41 -13.09
CA MET A 185 6.81 -10.56 -12.95
C MET A 185 5.96 -11.82 -13.15
N VAL A 186 5.62 -12.10 -14.40
CA VAL A 186 4.82 -13.25 -14.83
C VAL A 186 5.69 -14.47 -14.99
N HIS A 187 5.24 -15.61 -14.44
CA HIS A 187 5.88 -16.91 -14.59
C HIS A 187 4.89 -17.99 -15.03
N GLU A 188 4.97 -18.45 -16.26
CA GLU A 188 4.00 -19.40 -16.84
C GLU A 188 4.30 -20.88 -16.49
N LEU A 189 5.50 -21.23 -16.03
CA LEU A 189 5.87 -22.60 -15.62
C LEU A 189 6.02 -22.78 -14.10
N SER A 190 5.33 -23.71 -13.45
CA SER A 190 5.37 -23.83 -11.97
C SER A 190 6.74 -24.08 -11.36
N ASN A 191 7.62 -24.82 -12.03
CA ASN A 191 8.84 -25.40 -11.41
C ASN A 191 9.97 -24.39 -11.17
N TRP A 192 9.88 -23.19 -11.75
CA TRP A 192 10.89 -22.14 -11.62
C TRP A 192 10.32 -20.85 -11.01
N GLN A 193 9.05 -20.89 -10.57
CA GLN A 193 8.42 -19.81 -9.81
C GLN A 193 9.13 -19.63 -8.47
N GLY A 194 9.32 -18.38 -8.06
CA GLY A 194 9.73 -18.12 -6.69
C GLY A 194 9.75 -16.64 -6.35
N GLU A 195 10.56 -16.30 -5.38
CA GLU A 195 10.56 -14.99 -4.76
C GLU A 195 11.68 -14.11 -5.31
N ALA A 196 11.39 -12.83 -5.46
CA ALA A 196 12.36 -11.81 -5.82
C ALA A 196 12.23 -10.61 -4.88
N LYS A 197 13.36 -9.94 -4.65
CA LYS A 197 13.41 -8.62 -4.05
C LYS A 197 13.46 -7.58 -5.14
N VAL A 198 12.74 -6.49 -4.94
CA VAL A 198 12.78 -5.32 -5.80
C VAL A 198 12.98 -4.06 -4.98
N SER A 199 13.94 -3.23 -5.35
CA SER A 199 14.08 -1.85 -4.86
C SER A 199 13.93 -0.86 -6.01
N VAL A 200 13.51 0.36 -5.66
CA VAL A 200 13.37 1.47 -6.61
C VAL A 200 14.19 2.65 -6.08
N ASN A 201 15.02 3.25 -6.94
CA ASN A 201 15.96 4.33 -6.61
C ASN A 201 16.86 4.03 -5.40
N HIS A 202 17.41 2.81 -5.33
CA HIS A 202 18.22 2.36 -4.18
C HIS A 202 17.48 2.41 -2.83
N GLY A 203 16.15 2.40 -2.87
CA GLY A 203 15.29 2.31 -1.71
C GLY A 203 15.30 0.92 -1.08
N VAL A 204 14.40 0.73 -0.12
CA VAL A 204 14.27 -0.55 0.59
C VAL A 204 13.78 -1.64 -0.36
N GLN A 205 14.41 -2.82 -0.26
CA GLN A 205 14.05 -4.00 -1.03
C GLN A 205 12.73 -4.63 -0.51
N ALA A 206 11.71 -4.65 -1.36
CA ALA A 206 10.44 -5.34 -1.10
C ALA A 206 10.43 -6.73 -1.75
N ARG A 207 9.81 -7.71 -1.10
CA ARG A 207 9.69 -9.08 -1.62
C ARG A 207 8.33 -9.33 -2.27
N ALA A 208 8.31 -10.05 -3.37
CA ALA A 208 7.08 -10.57 -3.96
C ALA A 208 7.26 -11.99 -4.50
N GLN A 209 6.20 -12.79 -4.33
CA GLN A 209 6.09 -14.09 -5.00
C GLN A 209 5.69 -13.87 -6.46
N GLN A 210 6.47 -14.45 -7.35
CA GLN A 210 6.23 -14.46 -8.78
C GLN A 210 5.31 -15.63 -9.16
N ASN A 211 4.40 -15.45 -10.12
CA ASN A 211 3.44 -16.49 -10.52
C ASN A 211 2.87 -16.21 -11.92
N GLY A 212 2.04 -17.13 -12.43
CA GLY A 212 1.42 -17.04 -13.75
C GLY A 212 0.28 -16.02 -13.85
N PHE A 213 -0.11 -15.37 -12.75
CA PHE A 213 -1.08 -14.30 -12.82
C PHE A 213 -0.41 -13.07 -13.39
N ASN A 214 -0.92 -12.64 -14.53
CA ASN A 214 -0.53 -11.42 -15.17
C ASN A 214 -1.24 -10.28 -14.40
N GLU A 215 -0.51 -9.74 -13.43
CA GLU A 215 -0.89 -8.63 -12.55
C GLU A 215 0.42 -7.96 -12.08
N ALA A 216 0.34 -6.68 -11.73
CA ALA A 216 1.48 -5.98 -11.16
C ALA A 216 1.86 -6.61 -9.80
N LYS A 217 3.13 -6.98 -9.62
CA LYS A 217 3.68 -7.46 -8.34
C LYS A 217 4.18 -6.33 -7.46
N PHE A 218 4.63 -5.26 -8.09
CA PHE A 218 4.90 -4.00 -7.44
C PHE A 218 4.22 -2.89 -8.22
N ALA A 219 3.80 -1.87 -7.51
CA ALA A 219 3.36 -0.62 -8.10
C ALA A 219 3.85 0.49 -7.19
N GLY A 220 3.89 1.73 -7.65
CA GLY A 220 4.17 2.86 -6.80
C GLY A 220 4.48 4.13 -7.55
N VAL A 221 5.08 5.07 -6.83
CA VAL A 221 5.51 6.36 -7.34
C VAL A 221 7.01 6.45 -7.13
N ALA A 222 7.74 6.88 -8.15
CA ALA A 222 9.15 7.18 -8.06
C ALA A 222 9.42 8.59 -8.57
N VAL A 223 10.37 9.27 -7.95
CA VAL A 223 10.86 10.57 -8.40
C VAL A 223 12.06 10.32 -9.31
N ALA A 224 12.05 10.90 -10.50
CA ALA A 224 13.19 10.83 -11.40
C ALA A 224 14.40 11.54 -10.78
N SER A 225 15.56 10.92 -10.87
CA SER A 225 16.84 11.49 -10.42
C SER A 225 17.14 12.80 -11.15
N PRO A 226 18.14 13.59 -10.70
CA PRO A 226 18.62 14.75 -11.45
C PRO A 226 19.07 14.44 -12.88
N ARG A 227 19.38 13.17 -13.19
CA ARG A 227 19.72 12.70 -14.55
C ARG A 227 18.51 12.29 -15.39
N GLY A 228 17.30 12.39 -14.84
CA GLY A 228 16.09 11.91 -15.52
C GLY A 228 16.01 10.38 -15.54
N GLU A 229 16.41 9.74 -14.45
CA GLU A 229 16.46 8.28 -14.34
C GLU A 229 15.64 7.76 -13.15
N ILE A 230 15.04 6.58 -13.31
CA ILE A 230 14.53 5.77 -12.20
C ILE A 230 15.19 4.40 -12.27
N ASN A 231 15.84 4.00 -11.18
CA ASN A 231 16.54 2.73 -11.09
C ASN A 231 15.65 1.67 -10.45
N PHE A 232 15.38 0.57 -11.15
CA PHE A 232 14.74 -0.61 -10.60
C PHE A 232 15.78 -1.71 -10.43
N GLU A 233 15.91 -2.25 -9.22
CA GLU A 233 16.90 -3.25 -8.87
C GLU A 233 16.19 -4.54 -8.45
N PHE A 234 16.62 -5.65 -9.00
CA PHE A 234 15.99 -6.96 -8.86
C PHE A 234 17.01 -7.95 -8.31
N GLN A 235 16.68 -8.63 -7.22
CA GLN A 235 17.53 -9.66 -6.65
C GLN A 235 16.74 -10.94 -6.41
N ARG A 236 17.27 -12.04 -6.95
CA ARG A 236 16.69 -13.37 -6.79
C ARG A 236 16.77 -13.86 -5.35
N ILE A 237 15.67 -14.40 -4.85
CA ILE A 237 15.65 -15.22 -3.64
C ILE A 237 15.53 -16.69 -4.02
N SER A 238 14.59 -17.04 -4.91
CA SER A 238 14.37 -18.41 -5.34
C SER A 238 13.51 -18.49 -6.61
N PRO A 239 13.53 -19.63 -7.31
CA PRO A 239 14.65 -20.13 -8.09
C PRO A 239 15.15 -19.12 -9.13
N HIS A 240 14.25 -18.39 -9.81
CA HIS A 240 14.55 -17.35 -10.79
C HIS A 240 13.93 -16.02 -10.35
N CYS A 241 14.62 -14.92 -10.62
CA CYS A 241 14.05 -13.57 -10.60
C CYS A 241 13.74 -13.17 -12.03
N GLN A 242 12.57 -12.60 -12.30
CA GLN A 242 12.18 -12.25 -13.65
C GLN A 242 11.66 -10.82 -13.78
N LEU A 243 11.72 -10.31 -15.00
CA LEU A 243 11.09 -9.06 -15.38
C LEU A 243 10.36 -9.26 -16.69
N SER A 244 9.03 -9.17 -16.62
CA SER A 244 8.14 -9.28 -17.78
C SER A 244 7.77 -7.91 -18.34
N SER A 245 7.63 -6.90 -17.48
CA SER A 245 7.36 -5.53 -17.91
C SER A 245 7.55 -4.53 -16.76
N ILE A 246 7.91 -3.29 -17.12
CA ILE A 246 7.68 -2.11 -16.28
C ILE A 246 6.71 -1.22 -17.03
N ALA A 247 5.54 -0.95 -16.45
CA ALA A 247 4.70 0.16 -16.88
C ALA A 247 5.19 1.41 -16.16
N ILE A 248 5.38 2.50 -16.89
CA ILE A 248 5.77 3.78 -16.31
C ILE A 248 5.03 4.92 -17.02
N ALA A 249 4.57 5.89 -16.23
CA ALA A 249 3.90 7.07 -16.73
C ALA A 249 4.20 8.27 -15.83
N LYS A 250 4.45 9.44 -16.43
CA LYS A 250 4.62 10.70 -15.74
C LYS A 250 3.36 11.00 -14.94
N ALA A 251 3.54 11.39 -13.70
CA ALA A 251 2.45 11.82 -12.87
C ALA A 251 2.09 13.27 -13.18
N GLY A 252 0.79 13.53 -13.33
CA GLY A 252 0.21 14.86 -13.43
C GLY A 252 -0.28 15.37 -12.07
N PRO A 253 -0.38 16.70 -11.90
CA PRO A 253 -1.01 17.28 -10.72
C PRO A 253 -2.49 16.86 -10.65
N SER A 254 -2.95 16.46 -9.46
CA SER A 254 -4.38 16.23 -9.24
C SER A 254 -5.16 17.54 -9.49
N THR A 255 -6.22 17.47 -10.27
CA THR A 255 -7.13 18.62 -10.49
C THR A 255 -8.10 18.82 -9.31
N VAL A 256 -8.08 17.92 -8.32
CA VAL A 256 -8.90 18.03 -7.11
C VAL A 256 -8.14 18.86 -6.08
N ALA A 257 -8.66 20.05 -5.77
CA ALA A 257 -8.08 20.93 -4.76
C ALA A 257 -7.79 20.18 -3.46
N LYS A 258 -6.53 20.20 -3.03
CA LYS A 258 -6.07 19.54 -1.82
C LYS A 258 -6.47 20.37 -0.59
N PRO A 259 -7.15 19.79 0.42
CA PRO A 259 -7.37 20.45 1.70
C PRO A 259 -6.06 20.59 2.49
N ALA A 260 -6.11 21.26 3.65
CA ALA A 260 -4.96 21.28 4.55
C ALA A 260 -4.52 19.87 4.95
N ASP A 261 -3.23 19.69 5.18
CA ASP A 261 -2.72 18.44 5.75
C ASP A 261 -3.21 18.26 7.19
N PRO A 262 -3.31 17.01 7.70
CA PRO A 262 -3.65 16.74 9.08
C PRO A 262 -2.70 17.47 10.05
N PRO A 263 -3.17 17.85 11.26
CA PRO A 263 -2.41 18.69 12.16
C PRO A 263 -1.08 18.04 12.56
N SER A 264 0.03 18.74 12.36
CA SER A 264 1.37 18.24 12.65
C SER A 264 1.69 18.19 14.14
N GLN A 265 1.10 19.08 14.94
CA GLN A 265 1.34 19.11 16.38
C GLN A 265 0.88 17.81 17.05
N GLY A 266 1.77 17.20 17.83
CA GLY A 266 1.52 15.92 18.51
C GLY A 266 1.28 14.73 17.57
N MET A 267 1.60 14.85 16.28
CA MET A 267 1.54 13.71 15.37
C MET A 267 2.64 12.72 15.74
N TYR A 268 2.25 11.47 15.99
CA TYR A 268 3.13 10.44 16.54
C TYR A 268 3.63 9.48 15.46
N ALA A 269 2.72 9.01 14.58
CA ALA A 269 3.07 8.22 13.39
C ALA A 269 2.11 8.51 12.23
N TRP A 270 2.61 8.43 11.00
CA TRP A 270 1.86 8.64 9.77
C TRP A 270 2.28 7.66 8.67
N PHE A 271 1.51 6.59 8.52
CA PHE A 271 1.64 5.58 7.48
C PHE A 271 0.82 6.01 6.26
N LYS A 272 1.46 6.79 5.38
CA LYS A 272 0.87 7.36 4.16
C LYS A 272 0.58 6.32 3.10
N SER A 273 -0.59 6.41 2.46
CA SER A 273 -1.02 5.51 1.38
C SER A 273 0.02 5.33 0.27
N GLU A 274 0.72 6.39 -0.13
CA GLU A 274 1.74 6.40 -1.20
C GLU A 274 2.85 5.38 -0.97
N ASN A 275 3.16 5.12 0.29
CA ASN A 275 4.25 4.27 0.76
C ASN A 275 3.75 2.94 1.34
N ALA A 276 2.46 2.60 1.17
CA ALA A 276 1.91 1.38 1.72
C ALA A 276 2.53 0.14 1.07
N GLY A 277 2.94 -0.83 1.89
CA GLY A 277 3.59 -2.05 1.45
C GLY A 277 3.76 -3.05 2.58
N SER A 278 4.35 -4.22 2.28
CA SER A 278 4.68 -5.24 3.28
C SER A 278 5.70 -4.76 4.31
N VAL A 279 6.41 -3.67 4.01
CA VAL A 279 7.06 -2.77 4.97
C VAL A 279 6.51 -1.37 4.69
N TRP A 280 6.15 -0.64 5.74
CA TRP A 280 5.50 0.66 5.63
C TRP A 280 6.13 1.60 6.64
N ARG A 281 7.07 2.44 6.18
CA ARG A 281 7.72 3.42 7.05
C ARG A 281 6.77 4.59 7.32
N SER A 282 6.70 4.98 8.58
CA SER A 282 6.01 6.19 8.98
C SER A 282 6.73 7.43 8.44
N SER A 283 5.97 8.41 7.97
CA SER A 283 6.50 9.73 7.57
C SER A 283 6.77 10.64 8.77
N VAL A 284 6.37 10.24 9.98
CA VAL A 284 6.54 10.97 11.23
C VAL A 284 6.98 9.99 12.33
N GLY A 285 7.97 10.38 13.12
CA GLY A 285 8.59 9.46 14.10
C GLY A 285 9.40 8.35 13.43
N ASP A 286 10.09 7.56 14.25
CA ASP A 286 10.92 6.45 13.78
C ASP A 286 10.18 5.11 13.91
N PHE A 287 9.02 5.03 13.26
CA PHE A 287 8.18 3.84 13.24
C PHE A 287 8.20 3.17 11.87
N GLU A 288 8.28 1.84 11.86
CA GLU A 288 8.21 1.03 10.66
C GLU A 288 7.21 -0.11 10.88
N GLY A 289 6.15 -0.11 10.09
CA GLY A 289 5.21 -1.21 10.06
C GLY A 289 5.72 -2.31 9.14
N TYR A 290 5.39 -3.57 9.45
CA TYR A 290 5.76 -4.70 8.61
C TYR A 290 4.75 -5.84 8.68
N CYS A 291 4.78 -6.68 7.65
CA CYS A 291 4.05 -7.93 7.56
C CYS A 291 4.53 -8.90 8.64
N SER A 292 3.75 -9.03 9.72
CA SER A 292 4.10 -9.85 10.88
C SER A 292 3.72 -11.32 10.71
N ARG A 293 2.87 -11.66 9.73
CA ARG A 293 2.44 -13.03 9.46
C ARG A 293 2.07 -13.24 7.99
N ASN A 294 2.52 -14.36 7.42
CA ASN A 294 2.28 -14.77 6.02
C ASN A 294 2.61 -13.63 5.03
N SER A 295 1.68 -13.31 4.13
CA SER A 295 1.89 -12.32 3.06
C SER A 295 0.86 -11.20 3.16
N VAL A 296 1.35 -9.97 3.01
CA VAL A 296 0.55 -8.77 2.81
C VAL A 296 0.97 -8.18 1.47
N PHE A 297 -0.01 -7.87 0.63
CA PHE A 297 0.21 -7.40 -0.74
C PHE A 297 -0.09 -5.92 -0.85
N ARG A 298 0.75 -5.17 -1.55
CA ARG A 298 0.42 -3.81 -1.99
C ARG A 298 -0.56 -3.89 -3.16
N ARG A 299 -1.56 -3.02 -3.17
CA ARG A 299 -2.51 -2.82 -4.27
C ARG A 299 -2.62 -1.35 -4.65
N VAL A 300 -2.99 -1.12 -5.91
CA VAL A 300 -3.29 0.20 -6.47
C VAL A 300 -4.50 0.06 -7.38
N GLU A 301 -5.68 0.31 -6.83
CA GLU A 301 -6.95 0.01 -7.50
C GLU A 301 -8.00 1.04 -7.08
N ALA A 302 -8.95 1.32 -7.99
CA ALA A 302 -10.12 2.16 -7.73
C ALA A 302 -11.31 1.34 -7.22
N GLY A 303 -12.40 2.01 -6.84
CA GLY A 303 -13.63 1.39 -6.39
C GLY A 303 -13.75 1.32 -4.87
N TYR A 304 -14.81 0.65 -4.38
CA TYR A 304 -15.13 0.58 -2.95
C TYR A 304 -15.28 1.98 -2.31
N GLY A 305 -15.91 2.92 -3.02
CA GLY A 305 -16.05 4.31 -2.59
C GLY A 305 -14.85 5.22 -2.88
N ALA A 306 -13.76 4.71 -3.46
CA ALA A 306 -12.72 5.55 -4.06
C ALA A 306 -13.05 5.85 -5.53
N ASP A 307 -13.05 7.13 -5.89
CA ASP A 307 -13.31 7.59 -7.27
C ASP A 307 -12.13 7.27 -8.20
N ARG A 308 -10.93 7.14 -7.62
CA ARG A 308 -9.66 6.94 -8.31
C ARG A 308 -8.81 5.87 -7.66
N PRO A 309 -7.81 5.29 -8.36
CA PRO A 309 -6.96 4.27 -7.78
C PRO A 309 -6.22 4.77 -6.55
N VAL A 310 -6.32 4.04 -5.44
CA VAL A 310 -5.61 4.34 -4.18
C VAL A 310 -4.58 3.25 -3.88
N THR A 311 -3.47 3.62 -3.25
CA THR A 311 -2.47 2.64 -2.80
C THR A 311 -2.85 2.12 -1.41
N TYR A 312 -2.81 0.80 -1.21
CA TYR A 312 -3.11 0.19 0.09
C TYR A 312 -2.40 -1.15 0.26
N ILE A 313 -2.37 -1.66 1.49
CA ILE A 313 -2.04 -3.06 1.77
C ILE A 313 -3.29 -3.91 1.89
N GLU A 314 -3.25 -5.13 1.39
CA GLU A 314 -4.29 -6.14 1.58
C GLU A 314 -3.73 -7.44 2.12
N GLY A 315 -4.59 -8.19 2.82
CA GLY A 315 -4.25 -9.51 3.33
C GLY A 315 -5.48 -10.34 3.63
N THR A 316 -5.24 -11.63 3.83
CA THR A 316 -6.25 -12.62 4.21
C THR A 316 -6.35 -12.73 5.72
N THR A 317 -7.26 -13.58 6.22
CA THR A 317 -7.32 -13.95 7.64
C THR A 317 -6.05 -14.62 8.16
N SER A 318 -5.21 -15.15 7.26
CA SER A 318 -3.92 -15.75 7.61
C SER A 318 -2.78 -14.72 7.62
N SER A 319 -2.98 -13.57 6.99
CA SER A 319 -2.02 -12.46 6.91
C SER A 319 -2.09 -11.60 8.17
N GLY A 320 -0.95 -11.05 8.60
CA GLY A 320 -0.85 -10.14 9.74
C GLY A 320 0.08 -8.97 9.45
N PHE A 321 -0.21 -7.82 10.04
CA PHE A 321 0.60 -6.61 9.93
C PHE A 321 0.74 -5.93 11.29
N THR A 322 1.90 -5.37 11.60
CA THR A 322 2.10 -4.53 12.79
C THR A 322 2.59 -3.16 12.38
N PHE A 323 2.15 -2.13 13.11
CA PHE A 323 2.64 -0.76 12.97
C PHE A 323 3.60 -0.37 14.11
N GLY A 324 3.87 -1.28 15.06
CA GLY A 324 4.63 -0.99 16.28
C GLY A 324 3.78 -0.31 17.37
N ASP A 325 4.47 0.20 18.40
CA ASP A 325 3.91 0.89 19.57
C ASP A 325 3.51 2.34 19.25
N VAL A 326 2.51 2.48 18.37
CA VAL A 326 2.05 3.77 17.80
C VAL A 326 0.82 4.36 18.48
N LEU A 327 0.37 3.80 19.61
CA LEU A 327 -0.79 4.30 20.36
C LEU A 327 -0.38 4.70 21.79
N PRO A 328 0.08 5.93 22.02
CA PRO A 328 0.40 6.44 23.36
C PRO A 328 -0.79 6.39 24.35
N PRO A 329 -0.58 6.51 25.67
CA PRO A 329 -1.67 6.41 26.67
C PRO A 329 -2.85 7.36 26.41
N THR A 330 -2.54 8.56 25.93
CA THR A 330 -3.51 9.49 25.34
C THR A 330 -3.23 9.55 23.85
N HIS A 331 -4.21 9.26 23.02
CA HIS A 331 -4.03 9.27 21.58
C HIS A 331 -5.29 9.67 20.82
N SER A 332 -5.05 10.08 19.59
CA SER A 332 -6.05 10.11 18.53
C SER A 332 -5.53 9.27 17.38
N ILE A 333 -6.44 8.68 16.60
CA ILE A 333 -6.10 7.90 15.42
C ILE A 333 -7.15 8.13 14.35
N CYS A 334 -6.66 8.29 13.14
CA CYS A 334 -7.45 8.36 11.92
C CYS A 334 -6.94 7.31 10.94
N SER A 335 -7.84 6.67 10.21
CA SER A 335 -7.47 5.64 9.25
C SER A 335 -8.43 5.56 8.07
N ILE A 336 -7.94 4.95 7.00
CA ILE A 336 -8.73 4.45 5.88
C ILE A 336 -8.54 2.94 5.78
N SER A 337 -9.60 2.17 5.99
CA SER A 337 -9.57 0.71 5.91
C SER A 337 -10.88 0.14 5.39
N ARG A 338 -10.86 -1.10 4.89
CA ARG A 338 -12.06 -1.80 4.41
C ARG A 338 -11.94 -3.29 4.63
N TYR A 339 -13.07 -3.99 4.69
CA TYR A 339 -13.06 -5.42 4.43
C TYR A 339 -12.74 -5.67 2.96
N SER A 340 -11.88 -6.65 2.69
CA SER A 340 -11.63 -7.12 1.32
C SER A 340 -12.35 -8.45 1.08
N ARG A 341 -12.49 -8.85 -0.17
CA ARG A 341 -12.99 -10.19 -0.54
C ARG A 341 -11.88 -11.24 -0.61
N GLY A 342 -10.66 -10.88 -0.20
CA GLY A 342 -9.50 -11.74 -0.29
C GLY A 342 -9.09 -12.14 -1.70
N ARG A 343 -7.84 -12.57 -1.83
CA ARG A 343 -7.35 -13.20 -3.06
C ARG A 343 -7.86 -14.63 -3.22
N ASP A 344 -8.30 -15.24 -2.11
CA ASP A 344 -8.87 -16.59 -1.98
C ASP A 344 -10.41 -16.61 -2.07
N GLY A 345 -11.06 -15.46 -2.30
CA GLY A 345 -12.52 -15.33 -2.32
C GLY A 345 -13.18 -15.37 -0.92
N GLY A 346 -12.39 -15.30 0.16
CA GLY A 346 -12.90 -15.32 1.52
C GLY A 346 -13.68 -14.05 1.90
N SER A 347 -14.64 -14.19 2.82
CA SER A 347 -15.51 -13.08 3.27
C SER A 347 -15.50 -12.88 4.79
N SER A 348 -14.46 -13.36 5.48
CA SER A 348 -14.34 -13.19 6.94
C SER A 348 -14.16 -11.72 7.31
N ARG A 349 -14.99 -11.26 8.24
CA ARG A 349 -15.16 -9.85 8.60
C ARG A 349 -15.20 -9.72 10.12
N GLY A 350 -14.00 -9.64 10.71
CA GLY A 350 -13.77 -9.44 12.13
C GLY A 350 -13.24 -8.03 12.43
N ARG A 351 -12.26 -7.92 13.34
CA ARG A 351 -11.48 -6.69 13.53
C ARG A 351 -10.45 -6.53 12.39
N ILE A 352 -10.18 -5.29 12.01
CA ILE A 352 -9.04 -4.96 11.15
C ILE A 352 -7.95 -4.33 12.01
N LEU A 353 -8.13 -3.07 12.41
CA LEU A 353 -7.20 -2.35 13.26
C LEU A 353 -7.48 -2.67 14.72
N GLN A 354 -6.53 -3.31 15.39
CA GLN A 354 -6.66 -3.82 16.76
C GLN A 354 -5.36 -3.67 17.58
N SER A 355 -5.43 -3.93 18.88
CA SER A 355 -4.26 -3.96 19.79
C SER A 355 -4.21 -5.27 20.61
N LYS A 356 -3.38 -5.31 21.66
CA LYS A 356 -3.23 -6.45 22.59
C LYS A 356 -4.59 -6.93 23.12
N VAL A 357 -4.75 -8.26 23.24
CA VAL A 357 -5.97 -8.92 23.74
C VAL A 357 -6.46 -8.29 25.05
N ASN A 358 -5.57 -8.06 26.01
CA ASN A 358 -5.94 -7.52 27.33
C ASN A 358 -6.33 -6.02 27.33
N ARG A 359 -6.22 -5.34 26.18
CA ARG A 359 -6.64 -3.93 26.02
C ARG A 359 -8.04 -3.82 25.42
N ASN A 360 -8.54 -4.87 24.75
CA ASN A 360 -9.84 -4.90 24.07
C ASN A 360 -10.12 -3.66 23.21
N TRP A 361 -9.13 -3.37 22.37
CA TRP A 361 -9.07 -2.18 21.55
C TRP A 361 -9.34 -2.55 20.09
N LEU A 362 -10.16 -1.76 19.40
CA LEU A 362 -10.34 -1.78 17.96
C LEU A 362 -10.69 -0.41 17.40
N HIS A 363 -10.30 -0.18 16.15
CA HIS A 363 -10.68 0.99 15.36
C HIS A 363 -11.44 0.56 14.10
N GLY A 364 -12.64 1.12 13.91
CA GLY A 364 -13.49 0.82 12.75
C GLY A 364 -14.24 -0.51 12.83
N HIS A 365 -13.60 -1.58 12.41
CA HIS A 365 -14.23 -2.83 11.97
C HIS A 365 -14.33 -3.87 13.11
N TRP A 366 -15.42 -4.64 13.13
CA TRP A 366 -15.64 -5.70 14.15
C TRP A 366 -16.42 -6.89 13.62
N ALA A 367 -17.52 -6.67 12.88
CA ALA A 367 -18.36 -7.73 12.35
C ALA A 367 -19.17 -7.27 11.11
N ASN A 368 -20.07 -8.14 10.66
CA ASN A 368 -21.01 -7.95 9.54
C ASN A 368 -22.32 -7.24 9.90
N THR A 369 -22.50 -6.82 11.15
CA THR A 369 -23.78 -6.36 11.71
C THR A 369 -23.87 -4.85 11.86
#